data_AF-A0A672F1F6-F1
#
_entry.id   AF-A0A672F1F6-F1
#
_cell.length_a   1.000
_cell.length_b   1.000
_cell.length_c   1.000
_cell.angle_alpha   90.00
_cell.angle_beta   90.00
_cell.angle_gamma   90.00
#
_symmetry.space_group_name_H-M   'P 1'
#
loop_
_entity.id
_entity.type
_entity.pdbx_description
1 polymer ?
#
loop_
_entity_poly.entity_id
_entity_poly.type
_entity_poly.pdbx_seq_one_letter_code
_entity_poly.pdbx_strand_id
1 'polypeptide(L)'
;MKLMCVFVFVSSYLVETVTNKPVITRQPSWSQIFQGEEITLTCEVQGGEKTDWWYDWRRNSQYLQQKNEKVLKVTHSLKLCVVFPSTEKPRATLTSGTTTISVGGSPVITRQPSWSQIFQGEEITLTCEVQGGEKTDWWYDWRRNSQYLQQKNEKVLKVTQYFNEEYDCMATRKDDSYSSTRWSEAFTVSVLPQPKAQLGTNKFNMSEGSRVTLTCSVNQPAGWKYFWYRDSKTSLLTKYDTSMYWNQSEVSQEGRYWCRGGRGGRGRRGDPLYYTEYSDPISVTKISEEDFLKCRFKYTKLL
;
A
#
# COMPACT_ATOMS: atom_id res chain seq x y z
N MET A 1 -88.53 -5.34 -35.96
CA MET A 1 -87.97 -5.71 -34.64
C MET A 1 -86.53 -5.23 -34.56
N LYS A 2 -86.25 -4.13 -33.84
CA LYS A 2 -84.87 -3.72 -33.52
C LYS A 2 -84.42 -4.51 -32.30
N LEU A 3 -83.42 -5.37 -32.43
CA LEU A 3 -82.71 -5.93 -31.29
C LEU A 3 -81.88 -4.80 -30.65
N MET A 4 -82.26 -4.36 -29.46
CA MET A 4 -81.37 -3.56 -28.60
C MET A 4 -80.41 -4.51 -27.90
N CYS A 5 -79.12 -4.44 -28.25
CA CYS A 5 -78.03 -5.01 -27.46
C CYS A 5 -77.89 -4.22 -26.16
N VAL A 6 -78.13 -4.86 -25.01
CA VAL A 6 -77.74 -4.33 -23.71
C VAL A 6 -76.33 -4.85 -23.43
N PHE A 7 -75.33 -3.99 -23.59
CA PHE A 7 -73.97 -4.26 -23.13
C PHE A 7 -73.92 -4.01 -21.61
N VAL A 8 -73.88 -5.08 -20.83
CA VAL A 8 -73.60 -5.00 -19.39
C VAL A 8 -72.09 -4.86 -19.22
N PHE A 9 -71.61 -3.66 -18.94
CA PHE A 9 -70.24 -3.43 -18.50
C PHE A 9 -70.10 -3.85 -17.04
N VAL A 10 -69.55 -5.03 -16.78
CA VAL A 10 -69.09 -5.40 -15.44
C VAL A 10 -67.76 -4.69 -15.20
N SER A 11 -67.79 -3.60 -14.43
CA SER A 11 -66.57 -2.91 -13.98
C SER A 11 -65.84 -3.81 -12.99
N SER A 12 -64.86 -4.58 -13.47
CA SER A 12 -63.92 -5.28 -12.60
C SER A 12 -62.95 -4.27 -12.01
N TYR A 13 -63.23 -3.81 -10.79
CA TYR A 13 -62.24 -3.08 -10.01
C TYR A 13 -61.10 -4.05 -9.67
N LEU A 14 -59.90 -3.79 -10.19
CA LEU A 14 -58.68 -4.39 -9.66
C LEU A 14 -58.50 -3.84 -8.25
N VAL A 15 -58.81 -4.65 -7.24
CA VAL A 15 -58.42 -4.34 -5.87
C VAL A 15 -56.92 -4.60 -5.80
N GLU A 16 -56.11 -3.55 -5.94
CA GLU A 16 -54.70 -3.63 -5.60
C GLU A 16 -54.62 -3.94 -4.10
N THR A 17 -54.30 -5.19 -3.77
CA THR A 17 -53.96 -5.56 -2.40
C THR A 17 -52.65 -4.87 -2.05
N VAL A 18 -52.71 -3.79 -1.28
CA VAL A 18 -51.52 -3.11 -0.75
C VAL A 18 -50.81 -4.10 0.18
N THR A 19 -49.77 -4.76 -0.31
CA THR A 19 -48.96 -5.67 0.49
C THR A 19 -48.04 -4.84 1.38
N ASN A 20 -48.29 -4.85 2.68
CA ASN A 20 -47.41 -4.22 3.67
C ASN A 20 -45.99 -4.80 3.56
N LYS A 21 -44.99 -3.95 3.38
CA LYS A 21 -43.59 -4.39 3.25
C LYS A 21 -42.68 -3.59 4.19
N PRO A 22 -42.06 -4.24 5.20
CA PRO A 22 -41.07 -3.58 6.05
C PRO A 22 -39.74 -3.39 5.31
N VAL A 23 -39.18 -2.19 5.39
CA VAL A 23 -37.90 -1.79 4.78
C VAL A 23 -37.04 -1.14 5.87
N ILE A 24 -35.78 -1.51 5.95
CA ILE A 24 -34.83 -0.88 6.86
C ILE A 24 -34.20 0.32 6.15
N THR A 25 -34.42 1.51 6.69
CA THR A 25 -33.69 2.72 6.31
C THR A 25 -32.58 2.99 7.34
N ARG A 26 -31.52 3.69 6.90
CA ARG A 26 -30.38 4.03 7.75
C ARG A 26 -30.12 5.52 7.70
N GLN A 27 -29.88 6.08 8.88
CA GLN A 27 -29.43 7.45 9.04
C GLN A 27 -28.18 7.50 9.93
N PRO A 28 -27.10 8.10 9.45
CA PRO A 28 -26.84 8.49 8.06
C PRO A 28 -26.76 7.28 7.09
N SER A 29 -26.85 7.52 5.77
CA SER A 29 -26.98 6.47 4.75
C SER A 29 -25.69 5.68 4.46
N TRP A 30 -24.76 5.64 5.41
CA TRP A 30 -23.44 5.03 5.29
C TRP A 30 -23.52 3.51 5.22
N SER A 31 -22.73 2.89 4.33
CA SER A 31 -22.57 1.43 4.24
C SER A 31 -21.48 0.88 5.17
N GLN A 32 -20.62 1.76 5.67
CA GLN A 32 -19.46 1.46 6.51
C GLN A 32 -19.39 2.49 7.63
N ILE A 33 -18.98 2.04 8.82
CA ILE A 33 -18.82 2.88 10.00
C ILE A 33 -17.46 2.62 10.65
N PHE A 34 -16.87 3.65 11.22
CA PHE A 34 -15.59 3.60 11.93
C PHE A 34 -15.79 3.30 13.44
N GLN A 35 -14.70 3.04 14.17
CA GLN A 35 -14.81 2.88 15.61
C GLN A 35 -15.28 4.19 16.24
N GLY A 36 -16.27 4.10 17.14
CA GLY A 36 -16.91 5.26 17.78
C GLY A 36 -18.14 5.77 17.05
N GLU A 37 -18.38 5.38 15.79
CA GLU A 37 -19.57 5.78 15.06
C GLU A 37 -20.79 4.92 15.41
N GLU A 38 -21.94 5.58 15.53
CA GLU A 38 -23.25 4.95 15.73
C GLU A 38 -24.16 5.36 14.57
N ILE A 39 -24.84 4.39 13.95
CA ILE A 39 -25.89 4.70 12.98
C ILE A 39 -27.24 4.27 13.53
N THR A 40 -28.26 4.99 13.08
CA THR A 40 -29.64 4.72 13.43
C THR A 40 -30.31 3.96 12.31
N LEU A 41 -30.76 2.73 12.59
CA LEU A 41 -31.63 1.97 11.70
C LEU A 41 -33.08 2.26 12.06
N THR A 42 -33.90 2.55 11.05
CA THR A 42 -35.34 2.73 11.21
C THR A 42 -36.05 1.69 10.37
N CYS A 43 -37.03 1.00 10.95
CA CYS A 43 -37.85 0.02 10.24
C CYS A 43 -39.16 0.68 9.78
N GLU A 44 -39.36 0.84 8.49
CA GLU A 44 -40.54 1.49 7.92
C GLU A 44 -41.41 0.48 7.19
N VAL A 45 -42.71 0.46 7.47
CA VAL A 45 -43.67 -0.42 6.81
C VAL A 45 -44.37 0.33 5.68
N GLN A 46 -44.00 0.03 4.44
CA GLN A 46 -44.63 0.62 3.26
C GLN A 46 -46.06 0.11 3.12
N GLY A 47 -47.03 1.02 2.93
CA GLY A 47 -48.45 0.69 2.79
C GLY A 47 -49.22 0.47 4.11
N GLY A 48 -48.53 0.51 5.25
CA GLY A 48 -49.07 0.15 6.58
C GLY A 48 -49.34 1.32 7.53
N GLU A 49 -49.51 2.54 7.03
CA GLU A 49 -49.54 3.78 7.84
C GLU A 49 -50.69 3.85 8.86
N LYS A 50 -51.80 3.14 8.60
CA LYS A 50 -52.99 3.12 9.47
C LYS A 50 -53.01 1.96 10.47
N THR A 51 -51.99 1.11 10.44
CA THR A 51 -51.89 -0.08 11.28
C THR A 51 -50.89 0.16 12.40
N ASP A 52 -51.24 -0.25 13.62
CA ASP A 52 -50.29 -0.27 14.73
C ASP A 52 -49.40 -1.53 14.62
N TRP A 53 -48.08 -1.31 14.66
CA TRP A 53 -47.08 -2.34 14.39
C TRP A 53 -46.21 -2.56 15.61
N TRP A 54 -45.96 -3.83 15.92
CA TRP A 54 -44.89 -4.22 16.83
C TRP A 54 -43.60 -4.48 16.08
N TYR A 55 -42.47 -4.01 16.61
CA TYR A 55 -41.14 -4.10 16.00
C TYR A 55 -40.22 -4.99 16.83
N ASP A 56 -39.63 -5.99 16.17
CA ASP A 56 -38.59 -6.84 16.73
C ASP A 56 -37.34 -6.80 15.84
N TRP A 57 -36.17 -6.69 16.49
CA TRP A 57 -34.88 -6.70 15.80
C TRP A 57 -34.13 -8.01 16.04
N ARG A 58 -33.59 -8.58 14.96
CA ARG A 58 -32.76 -9.78 14.99
C ARG A 58 -31.33 -9.52 14.50
N ARG A 59 -30.36 -10.18 15.14
CA ARG A 59 -28.94 -10.25 14.76
C ARG A 59 -28.57 -11.71 14.55
N ASN A 60 -28.11 -12.08 13.34
CA ASN A 60 -27.70 -13.46 13.03
C ASN A 60 -28.71 -14.52 13.54
N SER A 61 -30.01 -14.29 13.29
CA SER A 61 -31.13 -15.13 13.74
C SER A 61 -31.43 -15.15 15.25
N GLN A 62 -30.73 -14.36 16.07
CA GLN A 62 -31.03 -14.17 17.50
C GLN A 62 -31.75 -12.85 17.73
N TYR A 63 -32.72 -12.83 18.66
CA TYR A 63 -33.40 -11.59 19.06
C TYR A 63 -32.47 -10.68 19.85
N LEU A 64 -32.47 -9.39 19.51
CA LEU A 64 -31.81 -8.36 20.30
C LEU A 64 -32.79 -7.88 21.37
N GLN A 65 -32.29 -7.72 22.60
CA GLN A 65 -33.00 -7.29 23.81
C GLN A 65 -34.32 -6.54 23.54
N GLN A 66 -35.42 -7.11 24.02
CA GLN A 66 -36.81 -6.74 23.75
C GLN A 66 -37.11 -5.27 24.06
N LYS A 67 -37.22 -4.45 23.02
CA LYS A 67 -37.98 -3.21 23.07
C LYS A 67 -38.78 -3.09 21.77
N ASN A 68 -40.07 -2.79 21.90
CA ASN A 68 -40.95 -2.46 20.77
C ASN A 68 -40.55 -1.09 20.19
N GLU A 69 -39.38 -1.01 19.59
CA GLU A 69 -38.81 0.23 19.07
C GLU A 69 -38.63 0.10 17.56
N LYS A 70 -39.29 1.01 16.84
CA LYS A 70 -39.12 1.19 15.39
C LYS A 70 -37.68 1.52 15.01
N VAL A 71 -36.92 2.07 15.97
CA VAL A 71 -35.59 2.62 15.79
C VAL A 71 -34.59 1.78 16.57
N LEU A 72 -33.48 1.41 15.92
CA LEU A 72 -32.38 0.69 16.55
C LEU A 72 -31.05 1.40 16.27
N LYS A 73 -30.39 1.82 17.35
CA LYS A 73 -29.01 2.30 17.30
C LYS A 73 -28.04 1.14 17.24
N VAL A 74 -27.12 1.19 16.29
CA VAL A 74 -26.18 0.09 16.03
C VAL A 74 -24.79 0.59 15.73
N THR A 75 -23.83 -0.21 16.20
CA THR A 75 -22.39 0.04 16.01
C THR A 75 -21.72 -1.04 15.18
N HIS A 76 -22.42 -2.10 14.72
CA HIS A 76 -21.96 -3.11 13.75
C HIS A 76 -23.00 -4.24 13.55
N SER A 77 -22.68 -5.17 12.64
CA SER A 77 -23.29 -6.48 12.37
C SER A 77 -24.60 -6.50 11.58
N LEU A 78 -24.88 -7.66 10.97
CA LEU A 78 -26.10 -7.95 10.22
C LEU A 78 -27.35 -7.75 11.09
N LYS A 79 -28.33 -7.01 10.58
CA LYS A 79 -29.62 -6.74 11.24
C LYS A 79 -30.78 -7.04 10.32
N LEU A 80 -31.86 -7.49 10.95
CA LEU A 80 -33.13 -7.81 10.33
C LEU A 80 -34.24 -7.25 11.21
N CYS A 81 -35.17 -6.51 10.62
CA CYS A 81 -36.39 -6.06 11.30
C CYS A 81 -37.53 -7.02 10.96
N VAL A 82 -38.27 -7.42 11.98
CA VAL A 82 -39.46 -8.25 11.92
C VAL A 82 -40.61 -7.44 12.50
N VAL A 83 -41.73 -7.34 11.80
CA VAL A 83 -42.92 -6.61 12.26
C VAL A 83 -44.15 -7.50 12.23
N PHE A 84 -45.06 -7.27 13.17
CA PHE A 84 -46.36 -7.94 13.21
C PHE A 84 -47.47 -6.96 13.64
N PRO A 85 -48.71 -7.12 13.16
CA PRO A 85 -49.82 -6.24 13.51
C PRO A 85 -50.23 -6.40 14.97
N SER A 86 -50.45 -5.31 15.70
CA SER A 86 -50.86 -5.35 17.12
C SER A 86 -52.21 -6.02 17.35
N THR A 87 -53.09 -6.03 16.33
CA THR A 87 -54.48 -6.50 16.43
C THR A 87 -54.67 -7.98 16.10
N GLU A 88 -53.65 -8.67 15.58
CA GLU A 88 -53.73 -10.09 15.21
C GLU A 88 -52.79 -10.93 16.09
N LYS A 89 -53.29 -12.05 16.64
CA LYS A 89 -52.44 -13.13 17.19
C LYS A 89 -51.34 -13.46 16.16
N PRO A 90 -50.12 -13.88 16.55
CA PRO A 90 -48.88 -13.80 15.75
C PRO A 90 -48.81 -14.73 14.52
N ARG A 91 -49.82 -14.69 13.65
CA ARG A 91 -49.94 -15.50 12.43
C ARG A 91 -49.36 -14.79 11.21
N ALA A 92 -49.42 -13.45 11.17
CA ALA A 92 -48.87 -12.66 10.08
C ALA A 92 -47.60 -11.94 10.54
N THR A 93 -46.45 -12.48 10.16
CA THR A 93 -45.13 -11.90 10.44
C THR A 93 -44.53 -11.39 9.13
N LEU A 94 -44.27 -10.10 9.04
CA LEU A 94 -43.59 -9.50 7.90
C LEU A 94 -42.12 -9.29 8.25
N THR A 95 -41.24 -9.66 7.34
CA THR A 95 -39.79 -9.61 7.55
C THR A 95 -39.15 -8.72 6.48
N SER A 96 -38.31 -7.80 6.92
CA SER A 96 -37.56 -6.91 6.01
C SER A 96 -36.41 -7.64 5.32
N GLY A 97 -35.76 -6.98 4.36
CA GLY A 97 -34.45 -7.44 3.89
C GLY A 97 -33.39 -7.33 4.99
N THR A 98 -32.30 -8.08 4.86
CA THR A 98 -31.17 -7.97 5.77
C THR A 98 -30.32 -6.74 5.43
N THR A 99 -29.83 -6.04 6.46
CA THR A 99 -28.86 -4.93 6.29
C THR A 99 -27.54 -5.28 6.98
N THR A 100 -26.43 -5.22 6.25
CA THR A 100 -25.08 -5.39 6.78
C THR A 100 -24.45 -4.02 7.03
N ILE A 101 -23.81 -3.88 8.18
CA ILE A 101 -22.97 -2.73 8.52
C ILE A 101 -21.58 -3.27 8.82
N SER A 102 -20.62 -2.92 7.97
CA SER A 102 -19.21 -3.21 8.22
C SER A 102 -18.65 -2.18 9.20
N VAL A 103 -18.23 -2.62 10.39
CA VAL A 103 -17.20 -1.89 11.15
C VAL A 103 -15.89 -2.25 10.52
N GLY A 104 -15.44 -1.36 9.65
CA GLY A 104 -14.37 -1.65 8.72
C GLY A 104 -13.71 -0.36 8.27
N GLY A 105 -12.48 -0.53 7.80
CA GLY A 105 -11.51 0.52 7.58
C GLY A 105 -10.34 0.28 8.52
N SER A 106 -9.48 -0.67 8.18
CA SER A 106 -8.08 -0.63 8.61
C SER A 106 -7.34 0.07 7.48
N PRO A 107 -6.54 1.11 7.76
CA PRO A 107 -5.74 1.71 6.73
C PRO A 107 -4.70 0.71 6.23
N VAL A 108 -4.20 0.93 5.02
CA VAL A 108 -3.15 0.14 4.40
C VAL A 108 -1.89 0.99 4.37
N ILE A 109 -0.79 0.44 4.87
CA ILE A 109 0.51 1.08 4.75
C ILE A 109 1.07 0.76 3.37
N THR A 110 1.40 1.79 2.61
CA THR A 110 2.14 1.69 1.35
C THR A 110 3.55 2.22 1.53
N ARG A 111 4.51 1.66 0.80
CA ARG A 111 5.92 2.05 0.89
C ARG A 111 6.43 2.60 -0.44
N GLN A 112 7.15 3.70 -0.36
CA GLN A 112 8.00 4.20 -1.42
C GLN A 112 9.44 4.37 -0.94
N PRO A 113 10.44 3.91 -1.71
CA PRO A 113 10.32 3.12 -2.93
C PRO A 113 9.84 1.67 -2.66
N SER A 114 9.19 1.05 -3.65
CA SER A 114 8.66 -0.32 -3.57
C SER A 114 9.74 -1.39 -3.81
N TRP A 115 10.97 -1.16 -3.36
CA TRP A 115 12.07 -2.12 -3.51
C TRP A 115 11.76 -3.43 -2.77
N SER A 116 12.18 -4.56 -3.33
CA SER A 116 12.03 -5.88 -2.68
C SER A 116 12.88 -6.02 -1.42
N GLN A 117 14.01 -5.32 -1.35
CA GLN A 117 15.00 -5.38 -0.27
C GLN A 117 15.43 -3.98 0.14
N ILE A 118 15.60 -3.80 1.45
CA ILE A 118 16.05 -2.57 2.09
C ILE A 118 17.35 -2.87 2.82
N PHE A 119 18.30 -1.95 2.76
CA PHE A 119 19.58 -2.06 3.43
C PHE A 119 19.66 -1.10 4.62
N GLN A 120 20.53 -1.43 5.56
CA GLN A 120 20.81 -0.57 6.71
C GLN A 120 21.23 0.83 6.28
N GLY A 121 20.58 1.85 6.86
CA GLY A 121 20.83 3.26 6.55
C GLY A 121 20.05 3.81 5.36
N GLU A 122 19.19 3.01 4.72
CA GLU A 122 18.28 3.53 3.69
C GLU A 122 17.09 4.26 4.29
N GLU A 123 16.73 5.37 3.66
CA GLU A 123 15.50 6.10 3.94
C GLU A 123 14.37 5.56 3.05
N ILE A 124 13.28 5.16 3.67
CA ILE A 124 12.02 4.83 3.00
C ILE A 124 10.91 5.74 3.52
N THR A 125 9.87 5.87 2.71
CA THR A 125 8.66 6.62 3.02
C THR A 125 7.49 5.66 3.13
N LEU A 126 6.87 5.60 4.31
CA LEU A 126 5.64 4.88 4.57
C LEU A 126 4.46 5.86 4.48
N THR A 127 3.38 5.46 3.82
CA THR A 127 2.16 6.28 3.67
C THR A 127 0.97 5.48 4.12
N CYS A 128 0.17 6.04 5.04
CA CYS A 128 -1.03 5.40 5.56
C CYS A 128 -2.25 5.78 4.69
N GLU A 129 -2.87 4.80 4.03
CA GLU A 129 -3.99 5.03 3.11
C GLU A 129 -5.30 4.43 3.65
N VAL A 130 -6.36 5.24 3.73
CA VAL A 130 -7.69 4.79 4.17
C VAL A 130 -8.53 4.46 2.94
N GLN A 131 -8.80 3.17 2.70
CA GLN A 131 -9.63 2.73 1.57
C GLN A 131 -11.05 3.29 1.67
N GLY A 132 -11.53 3.95 0.61
CA GLY A 132 -12.85 4.59 0.58
C GLY A 132 -12.96 5.91 1.35
N GLY A 133 -11.89 6.37 2.00
CA GLY A 133 -11.81 7.59 2.79
C GLY A 133 -11.23 8.80 2.06
N GLU A 134 -11.09 8.75 0.73
CA GLU A 134 -10.38 9.76 -0.08
C GLU A 134 -10.95 11.18 0.00
N LYS A 135 -12.25 11.29 0.30
CA LYS A 135 -12.95 12.58 0.43
C LYS A 135 -12.97 13.12 1.87
N THR A 136 -12.40 12.37 2.81
CA THR A 136 -12.42 12.70 4.24
C THR A 136 -11.03 13.16 4.67
N ASP A 137 -11.00 14.19 5.50
CA ASP A 137 -9.76 14.65 6.13
C ASP A 137 -9.46 13.82 7.38
N TRP A 138 -8.22 13.32 7.48
CA TRP A 138 -7.76 12.46 8.57
C TRP A 138 -6.54 13.04 9.31
N TRP A 139 -6.49 12.84 10.62
CA TRP A 139 -5.26 12.80 11.40
C TRP A 139 -4.73 11.37 11.45
N TYR A 140 -3.42 11.22 11.47
CA TYR A 140 -2.77 9.91 11.46
C TYR A 140 -1.88 9.73 12.69
N ASP A 141 -2.01 8.58 13.31
CA ASP A 141 -1.15 8.11 14.39
C ASP A 141 -0.36 6.90 13.90
N TRP A 142 0.92 6.87 14.27
CA TRP A 142 1.83 5.78 13.92
C TRP A 142 2.34 5.07 15.17
N ARG A 143 2.46 3.75 15.08
CA ARG A 143 3.16 2.92 16.06
C ARG A 143 4.37 2.28 15.43
N ARG A 144 5.43 2.16 16.23
CA ARG A 144 6.64 1.39 15.96
C ARG A 144 6.78 0.33 17.03
N ASN A 145 6.79 -0.94 16.65
CA ASN A 145 6.79 -2.08 17.58
C ASN A 145 5.72 -1.93 18.67
N SER A 146 4.49 -1.60 18.27
CA SER A 146 3.34 -1.32 19.16
C SER A 146 3.47 -0.08 20.07
N GLN A 147 4.52 0.73 19.96
CA GLN A 147 4.68 1.97 20.73
C GLN A 147 4.38 3.20 19.88
N TYR A 148 3.65 4.18 20.44
CA TYR A 148 3.31 5.42 19.74
C TYR A 148 4.55 6.23 19.35
N LEU A 149 4.58 6.69 18.10
CA LEU A 149 5.56 7.67 17.64
C LEU A 149 5.11 9.08 18.04
N GLN A 150 6.10 9.95 18.28
CA GLN A 150 5.84 11.36 18.62
C GLN A 150 5.35 12.18 17.41
N GLN A 151 5.58 11.68 16.20
CA GLN A 151 5.08 12.31 14.97
C GLN A 151 3.57 12.08 14.87
N LYS A 152 2.80 13.13 15.17
CA LYS A 152 1.34 13.12 15.15
C LYS A 152 0.80 13.78 13.89
N ASN A 153 -0.38 13.34 13.47
CA ASN A 153 -1.21 13.96 12.44
C ASN A 153 -0.65 13.90 11.01
N GLU A 154 0.41 13.13 10.77
CA GLU A 154 1.09 13.08 9.47
C GLU A 154 0.76 11.78 8.73
N LYS A 155 0.19 11.92 7.53
CA LYS A 155 -0.12 10.79 6.64
C LYS A 155 1.13 10.00 6.23
N VAL A 156 2.26 10.70 6.17
CA VAL A 156 3.53 10.22 5.64
C VAL A 156 4.56 10.13 6.76
N LEU A 157 5.14 8.96 6.92
CA LEU A 157 6.21 8.68 7.87
C LEU A 157 7.50 8.36 7.10
N LYS A 158 8.55 9.15 7.31
CA LYS A 158 9.88 8.86 6.77
C LYS A 158 10.70 8.13 7.82
N VAL A 159 11.28 7.00 7.44
CA VAL A 159 12.10 6.19 8.37
C VAL A 159 13.42 5.83 7.72
N THR A 160 14.50 5.99 8.49
CA THR A 160 15.82 5.47 8.15
C THR A 160 16.07 4.26 9.02
N GLN A 161 16.18 3.09 8.41
CA GLN A 161 16.09 1.84 9.16
C GLN A 161 17.43 1.13 9.30
N TYR A 162 17.73 0.68 10.52
CA TYR A 162 18.96 -0.05 10.88
C TYR A 162 18.70 -1.46 11.44
N PHE A 163 17.47 -1.69 11.93
CA PHE A 163 17.03 -2.97 12.51
C PHE A 163 15.67 -3.37 11.93
N ASN A 164 15.30 -4.64 12.10
CA ASN A 164 13.99 -5.13 11.70
C ASN A 164 12.93 -4.57 12.65
N GLU A 165 11.91 -3.91 12.12
CA GLU A 165 10.88 -3.26 12.92
C GLU A 165 9.52 -3.32 12.24
N GLU A 166 8.49 -3.15 13.05
CA GLU A 166 7.10 -3.22 12.64
C GLU A 166 6.43 -1.86 12.80
N TYR A 167 5.65 -1.47 11.80
CA TYR A 167 4.89 -0.23 11.80
C TYR A 167 3.41 -0.48 11.60
N ASP A 168 2.60 0.19 12.41
CA ASP A 168 1.15 0.24 12.23
C ASP A 168 0.72 1.70 12.14
N CYS A 169 -0.38 1.96 11.44
CA CYS A 169 -1.00 3.27 11.42
C CYS A 169 -2.50 3.20 11.73
N MET A 170 -3.02 4.30 12.23
CA MET A 170 -4.44 4.52 12.47
C MET A 170 -4.79 5.92 11.98
N ALA A 171 -6.02 6.09 11.48
CA ALA A 171 -6.53 7.37 11.03
C ALA A 171 -7.74 7.77 11.87
N THR A 172 -7.76 9.01 12.33
CA THR A 172 -8.85 9.62 13.10
C THR A 172 -9.43 10.77 12.28
N ARG A 173 -10.76 10.85 12.17
CA ARG A 173 -11.39 11.90 11.37
C ARG A 173 -11.13 13.28 11.97
N LYS A 174 -10.88 14.28 11.12
CA LYS A 174 -10.66 15.66 11.58
C LYS A 174 -11.93 16.35 12.09
N ASP A 175 -13.07 16.01 11.51
CA ASP A 175 -14.38 16.55 11.85
C ASP A 175 -15.00 15.88 13.09
N ASP A 176 -14.54 14.68 13.44
CA ASP A 176 -14.99 13.92 14.61
C ASP A 176 -13.85 13.11 15.24
N SER A 177 -13.29 13.62 16.34
CA SER A 177 -12.19 12.97 17.07
C SER A 177 -12.55 11.63 17.70
N TYR A 178 -13.84 11.29 17.81
CA TYR A 178 -14.28 10.00 18.32
C TYR A 178 -14.39 8.95 17.22
N SER A 179 -14.39 9.36 15.94
CA SER A 179 -14.45 8.48 14.79
C SER A 179 -13.04 8.13 14.28
N SER A 180 -12.61 6.90 14.54
CA SER A 180 -11.28 6.41 14.15
C SER A 180 -11.32 5.05 13.46
N THR A 181 -10.39 4.84 12.53
CA THR A 181 -10.15 3.53 11.93
C THR A 181 -9.63 2.56 12.99
N ARG A 182 -9.65 1.26 12.68
CA ARG A 182 -8.78 0.34 13.41
C ARG A 182 -7.33 0.62 13.05
N TRP A 183 -6.40 0.10 13.85
CA TRP A 183 -5.01 -0.02 13.44
C TRP A 183 -4.91 -0.85 12.15
N SER A 184 -3.96 -0.48 11.29
CA SER A 184 -3.61 -1.26 10.11
C SER A 184 -3.08 -2.64 10.49
N GLU A 185 -2.99 -3.52 9.50
CA GLU A 185 -2.07 -4.65 9.63
C GLU A 185 -0.63 -4.13 9.79
N ALA A 186 0.15 -4.90 10.54
CA ALA A 186 1.54 -4.64 10.80
C ALA A 186 2.39 -4.69 9.53
N PHE A 187 3.07 -3.58 9.24
CA PHE A 187 4.01 -3.50 8.14
C PHE A 187 5.43 -3.76 8.64
N THR A 188 5.94 -4.96 8.39
CA THR A 188 7.30 -5.34 8.76
C THR A 188 8.31 -4.80 7.74
N VAL A 189 9.29 -4.04 8.24
CA VAL A 189 10.44 -3.61 7.48
C VAL A 189 11.64 -4.45 7.89
N SER A 190 12.07 -5.35 7.00
CA SER A 190 13.30 -6.14 7.18
C SER A 190 14.47 -5.47 6.47
N VAL A 191 15.60 -5.36 7.16
CA VAL A 191 16.82 -4.74 6.65
C VAL A 191 17.96 -5.74 6.50
N LEU A 192 18.69 -5.61 5.40
CA LEU A 192 19.92 -6.34 5.14
C LEU A 192 21.14 -5.47 5.47
N PRO A 193 22.30 -6.07 5.80
CA PRO A 193 23.55 -5.33 5.93
C PRO A 193 23.87 -4.52 4.67
N GLN A 194 24.57 -3.40 4.84
CA GLN A 194 25.00 -2.58 3.71
C GLN A 194 25.73 -3.44 2.67
N PRO A 195 25.32 -3.41 1.39
CA PRO A 195 25.92 -4.26 0.38
C PRO A 195 27.30 -3.71 -0.01
N LYS A 196 28.18 -4.61 -0.45
CA LYS A 196 29.47 -4.26 -1.02
C LYS A 196 29.43 -4.41 -2.54
N ALA A 197 29.92 -3.40 -3.26
CA ALA A 197 30.08 -3.49 -4.71
C ALA A 197 31.18 -4.48 -5.08
N GLN A 198 31.05 -5.15 -6.21
CA GLN A 198 32.03 -6.06 -6.76
C GLN A 198 32.57 -5.48 -8.05
N LEU A 199 33.89 -5.43 -8.16
CA LEU A 199 34.58 -4.95 -9.35
C LEU A 199 35.24 -6.14 -10.03
N GLY A 200 34.91 -6.34 -11.30
CA GLY A 200 35.49 -7.34 -12.20
C GLY A 200 36.15 -6.68 -13.40
N THR A 201 37.01 -7.43 -14.07
CA THR A 201 37.66 -7.01 -15.32
C THR A 201 37.81 -8.20 -16.26
N ASN A 202 37.78 -7.95 -17.57
CA ASN A 202 38.10 -8.95 -18.59
C ASN A 202 39.62 -9.14 -18.79
N LYS A 203 40.43 -8.13 -18.44
CA LYS A 203 41.89 -8.12 -18.58
C LYS A 203 42.53 -7.29 -17.47
N PHE A 204 43.67 -7.75 -16.94
CA PHE A 204 44.42 -7.01 -15.90
C PHE A 204 45.49 -6.08 -16.48
N ASN A 205 45.90 -6.34 -17.73
CA ASN A 205 47.04 -5.68 -18.35
C ASN A 205 46.61 -4.99 -19.65
N MET A 206 47.05 -3.75 -19.84
CA MET A 206 46.86 -2.98 -21.07
C MET A 206 48.12 -3.01 -21.91
N SER A 207 48.02 -3.41 -23.18
CA SER A 207 49.03 -3.06 -24.19
C SER A 207 48.87 -1.61 -24.62
N GLU A 208 49.90 -1.02 -25.21
CA GLU A 208 49.84 0.33 -25.74
C GLU A 208 48.69 0.48 -26.76
N GLY A 209 47.87 1.51 -26.59
CA GLY A 209 46.66 1.73 -27.40
C GLY A 209 45.42 0.87 -27.06
N SER A 210 45.52 -0.11 -26.16
CA SER A 210 44.37 -0.94 -25.75
C SER A 210 43.55 -0.34 -24.60
N ARG A 211 42.29 -0.75 -24.50
CA ARG A 211 41.38 -0.40 -23.39
C ARG A 211 41.02 -1.65 -22.58
N VAL A 212 40.85 -1.48 -21.27
CA VAL A 212 40.34 -2.50 -20.36
C VAL A 212 38.90 -2.18 -20.01
N THR A 213 38.05 -3.20 -20.05
CA THR A 213 36.64 -3.07 -19.66
C THR A 213 36.50 -3.52 -18.21
N LEU A 214 36.21 -2.56 -17.34
CA LEU A 214 35.86 -2.83 -15.95
C LEU A 214 34.35 -3.01 -15.84
N THR A 215 33.91 -3.99 -15.04
CA THR A 215 32.50 -4.23 -14.74
C THR A 215 32.25 -4.14 -13.24
N CYS A 216 31.31 -3.30 -12.81
CA CYS A 216 30.87 -3.18 -11.44
C CYS A 216 29.50 -3.82 -11.25
N SER A 217 29.33 -4.68 -10.25
CA SER A 217 28.05 -5.29 -9.91
C SER A 217 27.78 -5.18 -8.43
N VAL A 218 26.51 -5.03 -8.07
CA VAL A 218 26.04 -5.27 -6.70
C VAL A 218 25.23 -6.56 -6.76
N ASN A 219 25.46 -7.49 -5.83
CA ASN A 219 24.76 -8.77 -5.77
C ASN A 219 23.31 -8.58 -5.33
N GLN A 220 22.49 -7.90 -6.14
CA GLN A 220 21.03 -7.73 -6.04
C GLN A 220 20.49 -6.81 -7.16
N PRO A 221 19.29 -7.09 -7.71
CA PRO A 221 18.87 -6.54 -9.00
C PRO A 221 18.31 -5.10 -9.02
N ALA A 222 18.26 -4.35 -7.92
CA ALA A 222 17.36 -3.18 -7.87
C ALA A 222 18.02 -1.80 -7.88
N GLY A 223 17.96 -1.12 -9.03
CA GLY A 223 17.99 0.35 -9.15
C GLY A 223 19.34 1.04 -8.93
N TRP A 224 20.44 0.29 -8.99
CA TRP A 224 21.78 0.81 -8.78
C TRP A 224 22.29 1.65 -9.94
N LYS A 225 22.89 2.78 -9.59
CA LYS A 225 23.70 3.65 -10.43
C LYS A 225 25.16 3.44 -10.03
N TYR A 226 26.03 3.18 -10.99
CA TYR A 226 27.42 2.88 -10.69
C TYR A 226 28.30 4.12 -10.78
N PHE A 227 29.14 4.30 -9.77
CA PHE A 227 30.09 5.39 -9.66
C PHE A 227 31.50 4.83 -9.66
N TRP A 228 32.37 5.45 -10.45
CA TRP A 228 33.71 4.96 -10.75
C TRP A 228 34.77 5.93 -10.25
N TYR A 229 35.84 5.39 -9.68
CA TYR A 229 36.90 6.14 -9.02
C TYR A 229 38.27 5.60 -9.45
N ARG A 230 39.26 6.49 -9.51
CA ARG A 230 40.64 6.13 -9.81
C ARG A 230 41.62 6.86 -8.88
N ASP A 231 42.65 6.15 -8.44
CA ASP A 231 43.76 6.57 -7.57
C ASP A 231 43.33 6.95 -6.14
N SER A 232 42.20 7.66 -6.00
CA SER A 232 41.56 7.98 -4.73
C SER A 232 40.05 7.74 -4.80
N LYS A 233 39.43 7.49 -3.63
CA LYS A 233 37.97 7.35 -3.48
C LYS A 233 37.20 8.66 -3.63
N THR A 234 37.89 9.80 -3.75
CA THR A 234 37.28 11.12 -3.96
C THR A 234 37.44 11.62 -5.41
N SER A 235 38.39 11.04 -6.15
CA SER A 235 38.63 11.31 -7.58
C SER A 235 37.63 10.55 -8.44
N LEU A 236 36.44 11.12 -8.61
CA LEU A 236 35.43 10.58 -9.53
C LEU A 236 35.95 10.64 -10.97
N LEU A 237 35.85 9.53 -11.70
CA LEU A 237 36.07 9.55 -13.15
C LEU A 237 34.94 10.39 -13.79
N THR A 238 35.26 11.61 -14.21
CA THR A 238 34.35 12.56 -14.89
C THR A 238 35.06 13.01 -16.18
N LYS A 239 34.47 13.18 -17.37
CA LYS A 239 33.09 13.51 -17.81
C LYS A 239 33.02 13.40 -19.37
N TYR A 240 31.82 13.50 -19.94
CA TYR A 240 31.40 13.82 -21.34
C TYR A 240 30.72 12.67 -22.13
N ASP A 241 29.39 12.79 -22.21
CA ASP A 241 28.51 12.39 -23.33
C ASP A 241 28.17 10.93 -23.68
N THR A 242 28.25 9.97 -22.76
CA THR A 242 27.23 8.91 -22.62
C THR A 242 27.50 8.03 -21.39
N SER A 243 26.45 7.49 -20.76
CA SER A 243 26.54 6.25 -19.96
C SER A 243 27.01 6.34 -18.47
N MET A 244 26.75 7.44 -17.76
CA MET A 244 27.13 7.65 -16.35
C MET A 244 26.49 6.73 -15.27
N TYR A 245 25.81 5.65 -15.66
CA TYR A 245 25.12 4.72 -14.76
C TYR A 245 25.27 3.25 -15.16
N TRP A 246 26.10 2.94 -16.17
CA TRP A 246 26.28 1.57 -16.60
C TRP A 246 27.20 0.83 -15.65
N ASN A 247 26.91 -0.46 -15.53
CA ASN A 247 27.75 -1.41 -14.82
C ASN A 247 29.10 -1.62 -15.51
N GLN A 248 29.36 -1.04 -16.68
CA GLN A 248 30.62 -1.20 -17.41
C GLN A 248 31.26 0.16 -17.73
N SER A 249 32.59 0.20 -17.64
CA SER A 249 33.40 1.36 -17.99
C SER A 249 34.68 0.94 -18.68
N GLU A 250 35.03 1.61 -19.77
CA GLU A 250 36.31 1.42 -20.47
C GLU A 250 37.36 2.38 -19.94
N VAL A 251 38.52 1.84 -19.55
CA VAL A 251 39.65 2.62 -19.04
C VAL A 251 40.90 2.37 -19.87
N SER A 252 41.68 3.44 -20.07
CA SER A 252 42.94 3.41 -20.85
C SER A 252 44.16 3.90 -20.06
N GLN A 253 43.93 4.38 -18.83
CA GLN A 253 44.97 4.92 -17.97
C GLN A 253 45.36 3.89 -16.92
N GLU A 254 46.64 3.81 -16.59
CA GLU A 254 47.07 3.02 -15.43
C GLU A 254 46.54 3.63 -14.14
N GLY A 255 46.40 2.80 -13.11
CA GLY A 255 45.96 3.26 -11.80
C GLY A 255 45.19 2.21 -11.03
N ARG A 256 44.78 2.59 -9.82
CA ARG A 256 43.97 1.76 -8.95
C ARG A 256 42.52 2.19 -9.06
N TYR A 257 41.65 1.27 -9.44
CA TYR A 257 40.24 1.55 -9.72
C TYR A 257 39.33 0.98 -8.63
N TRP A 258 38.30 1.75 -8.27
CA TRP A 258 37.21 1.33 -7.40
C TRP A 258 35.87 1.65 -8.05
N CYS A 259 34.84 0.92 -7.64
CA CYS A 259 33.47 1.28 -7.94
C CYS A 259 32.59 1.22 -6.70
N ARG A 260 31.44 1.90 -6.75
CA ARG A 260 30.35 1.71 -5.78
C ARG A 260 29.00 1.92 -6.45
N GLY A 261 27.97 1.25 -5.95
CA GLY A 261 26.59 1.49 -6.34
C GLY A 261 25.98 2.63 -5.53
N GLY A 262 25.11 3.42 -6.14
CA GLY A 262 24.23 4.35 -5.44
C GLY A 262 22.79 4.19 -5.92
N ARG A 263 21.82 4.29 -5.02
CA ARG A 263 20.39 4.23 -5.38
C ARG A 263 19.58 5.18 -4.50
N GLY A 264 18.38 5.51 -4.98
CA GLY A 264 17.51 6.51 -4.37
C GLY A 264 17.64 7.90 -5.01
N GLY A 265 17.12 8.91 -4.30
CA GLY A 265 16.96 10.27 -4.80
C GLY A 265 15.68 10.46 -5.63
N ARG A 266 15.04 11.63 -5.51
CA ARG A 266 13.80 12.02 -6.21
C ARG A 266 14.06 12.49 -7.66
N GLY A 267 15.22 12.15 -8.22
CA GLY A 267 15.63 12.56 -9.56
C GLY A 267 16.04 14.03 -9.69
N ARG A 268 16.11 14.79 -8.59
CA ARG A 268 16.62 16.17 -8.59
C ARG A 268 18.11 16.21 -8.27
N ARG A 269 18.82 17.15 -8.89
CA ARG A 269 20.25 17.37 -8.69
C ARG A 269 20.48 17.77 -7.22
N GLY A 270 21.16 16.92 -6.44
CA GLY A 270 21.42 17.14 -5.01
C GLY A 270 20.58 16.31 -4.04
N ASP A 271 19.69 15.44 -4.53
CA ASP A 271 19.00 14.51 -3.64
C ASP A 271 20.00 13.52 -3.00
N PRO A 272 19.86 13.22 -1.70
CA PRO A 272 20.74 12.27 -1.03
C PRO A 272 20.60 10.88 -1.66
N LEU A 273 21.74 10.32 -2.09
CA LEU A 273 21.85 8.96 -2.59
C LEU A 273 22.32 8.04 -1.48
N TYR A 274 21.67 6.90 -1.34
CA TYR A 274 22.21 5.79 -0.57
C TYR A 274 23.31 5.12 -1.38
N TYR A 275 24.41 4.74 -0.74
CA TYR A 275 25.54 4.12 -1.42
C TYR A 275 25.93 2.80 -0.78
N THR A 276 26.43 1.89 -1.61
CA THR A 276 27.09 0.67 -1.16
C THR A 276 28.44 0.99 -0.53
N GLU A 277 29.03 0.01 0.14
CA GLU A 277 30.46 0.02 0.37
C GLU A 277 31.22 0.03 -0.96
N TYR A 278 32.45 0.53 -0.93
CA TYR A 278 33.36 0.49 -2.07
C TYR A 278 33.74 -0.95 -2.40
N SER A 279 33.94 -1.23 -3.68
CA SER A 279 34.51 -2.48 -4.13
C SER A 279 35.92 -2.69 -3.61
N ASP A 280 36.38 -3.94 -3.65
CA ASP A 280 37.81 -4.20 -3.62
C ASP A 280 38.45 -3.61 -4.90
N PRO A 281 39.66 -3.03 -4.80
CA PRO A 281 40.28 -2.36 -5.94
C PRO A 281 40.87 -3.33 -6.96
N ILE A 282 40.88 -2.89 -8.22
CA ILE A 282 41.68 -3.51 -9.28
C ILE A 282 42.75 -2.53 -9.72
N SER A 283 44.00 -3.00 -9.79
CA SER A 283 45.11 -2.24 -10.38
C SER A 283 45.24 -2.61 -11.84
N VAL A 284 45.20 -1.61 -12.72
CA VAL A 284 45.45 -1.79 -14.15
C VAL A 284 46.83 -1.24 -14.47
N THR A 285 47.70 -2.07 -15.03
CA THR A 285 49.07 -1.71 -15.42
C THR A 285 49.20 -1.73 -16.94
N LYS A 286 50.08 -0.86 -17.46
CA LYS A 286 50.52 -0.93 -18.86
C LYS A 286 51.67 -1.91 -18.97
N ILE A 287 51.62 -2.80 -19.96
CA ILE A 287 52.76 -3.61 -20.38
C ILE A 287 53.44 -2.86 -21.51
N SER A 288 54.72 -2.54 -21.33
CA SER A 288 55.56 -1.96 -22.37
C SER A 288 55.88 -2.99 -23.46
N GLU A 289 56.10 -2.57 -24.70
CA GLU A 289 56.57 -3.47 -25.77
C GLU A 289 57.88 -4.19 -25.38
N GLU A 290 58.73 -3.56 -24.57
CA GLU A 290 59.98 -4.15 -24.07
C GLU A 290 59.74 -5.37 -23.16
N ASP A 291 58.71 -5.34 -22.32
CA ASP A 291 58.37 -6.45 -21.43
C ASP A 291 57.74 -7.62 -22.18
N PHE A 292 56.98 -7.31 -23.24
CA PHE A 292 56.43 -8.33 -24.15
C PHE A 292 57.54 -9.05 -24.93
N LEU A 293 58.55 -8.29 -25.40
CA LEU A 293 59.74 -8.81 -26.06
C LEU A 293 60.59 -9.66 -25.10
N LYS A 294 60.83 -9.22 -23.85
CA LYS A 294 61.57 -10.00 -22.83
C LYS A 294 60.93 -11.36 -22.55
N CYS A 295 59.60 -11.45 -22.52
CA CYS A 295 58.89 -12.73 -22.39
C CYS A 295 59.09 -13.63 -23.62
N ARG A 296 59.07 -13.06 -24.83
CA ARG A 296 59.27 -13.80 -26.08
C ARG A 296 60.69 -14.38 -26.20
N PHE A 297 61.70 -13.65 -25.72
CA PHE A 297 63.11 -14.08 -25.75
C PHE A 297 63.50 -15.11 -24.69
N LYS A 298 62.70 -15.29 -23.61
CA LYS A 298 62.92 -16.41 -22.66
C LYS A 298 62.60 -17.78 -23.28
N TYR A 299 61.68 -17.85 -24.23
CA TYR A 299 61.30 -19.10 -24.90
C TYR A 299 62.15 -19.44 -26.13
N THR A 300 62.89 -18.47 -26.68
CA THR A 300 63.80 -18.69 -27.84
C THR A 300 65.23 -19.03 -27.45
N LYS A 301 65.59 -18.98 -26.15
CA LYS A 301 66.90 -19.42 -25.63
C LYS A 301 66.91 -20.87 -25.10
N LEU A 302 65.83 -21.62 -25.30
CA LEU A 302 65.67 -23.02 -24.89
C LEU A 302 65.58 -24.00 -26.09
N LEU A 303 66.00 -23.57 -27.28
CA LEU A 303 66.22 -24.42 -28.45
C LEU A 303 67.69 -24.37 -28.86
#